data_AF-A0A1C5VYN5-F1
#
_entry.id   AF-A0A1C5VYN5-F1
#
_cell.length_a   1.000
_cell.length_b   1.000
_cell.length_c   1.000
_cell.angle_alpha   90.00
_cell.angle_beta   90.00
_cell.angle_gamma   90.00
#
_symmetry.space_group_name_H-M   'P 1'
#
loop_
_entity.id
_entity.type
_entity.pdbx_description
1 polymer ?
#
loop_
_entity_poly.entity_id
_entity_poly.type
_entity_poly.pdbx_seq_one_letter_code
_entity_poly.pdbx_strand_id
1 'polypeptide(L)' 'MTVQEFMEMFIDPDVQHIQIWSDYEEKIVYDGDYGDTPEHMNYAEVSSIDNVYADNKGVICLNVWKVD' A
#
# COMPACT_ATOMS: atom_id res chain seq x y z
N MET A 1 8.35 8.97 -1.62
CA MET A 1 7.85 8.29 -0.41
C MET A 1 7.66 6.84 -0.79
N THR A 2 8.33 5.94 -0.11
CA THR A 2 8.12 4.51 -0.29
C THR A 2 6.88 4.04 0.47
N VAL A 3 6.41 2.83 0.16
CA VAL A 3 5.34 2.18 0.93
C VAL A 3 5.71 2.12 2.42
N GLN A 4 6.95 1.77 2.76
CA GLN A 4 7.41 1.73 4.15
C GLN A 4 7.33 3.11 4.82
N GLU A 5 7.86 4.16 4.17
CA GLU A 5 7.83 5.52 4.73
C GLU A 5 6.40 6.02 4.95
N PHE A 6 5.45 5.61 4.10
CA PHE A 6 4.03 5.90 4.29
C PHE A 6 3.45 5.16 5.50
N MET A 7 3.75 3.87 5.64
CA MET A 7 3.21 3.05 6.73
C MET A 7 3.78 3.42 8.10
N GLU A 8 5.02 3.90 8.17
CA GLU A 8 5.61 4.45 9.40
C GLU A 8 4.86 5.69 9.95
N MET A 9 3.93 6.27 9.19
CA MET A 9 3.04 7.34 9.67
C MET A 9 1.88 6.84 10.54
N PHE A 10 1.61 5.52 10.58
CA PHE A 10 0.52 4.92 11.36
C PHE A 10 0.96 4.59 12.79
N ILE A 11 -0.01 4.56 13.71
CA ILE A 11 0.24 4.16 15.11
C ILE A 11 0.58 2.67 15.20
N ASP A 12 -0.14 1.85 14.43
CA ASP A 12 0.04 0.41 14.33
C ASP A 12 -0.11 0.01 12.85
N PRO A 13 0.98 0.06 12.07
CA PRO A 13 0.93 -0.24 10.65
C PRO A 13 0.70 -1.72 10.37
N ASP A 14 1.15 -2.63 11.23
CA ASP A 14 1.15 -4.08 10.94
C ASP A 14 -0.26 -4.65 10.78
N VAL A 15 -1.23 -4.06 11.48
CA VAL A 15 -2.66 -4.46 11.44
C VAL A 15 -3.47 -3.69 10.40
N GLN A 16 -2.85 -2.80 9.64
CA GLN A 16 -3.54 -2.01 8.62
C GLN A 16 -3.69 -2.84 7.35
N HIS A 17 -4.94 -3.12 6.97
CA HIS A 17 -5.25 -3.70 5.67
C HIS A 17 -4.92 -2.68 4.57
N ILE A 18 -4.04 -3.07 3.66
CA ILE A 18 -3.66 -2.28 2.49
C ILE A 18 -3.90 -3.04 1.18
N GLN A 19 -4.12 -2.27 0.13
CA GLN A 19 -4.03 -2.73 -1.24
C GLN A 19 -2.87 -2.00 -1.92
N ILE A 20 -2.07 -2.71 -2.69
CA ILE A 20 -1.04 -2.10 -3.55
C ILE A 20 -1.48 -2.30 -5.00
N TRP A 21 -1.70 -1.21 -5.69
CA TRP A 21 -1.95 -1.17 -7.12
C TRP A 21 -0.67 -0.79 -7.85
N SER A 22 -0.27 -1.57 -8.86
CA SER A 22 0.85 -1.21 -9.73
C SER A 22 0.35 -0.47 -10.97
N ASP A 23 0.82 0.76 -11.18
CA ASP A 23 0.54 1.55 -12.39
C ASP A 23 1.16 0.89 -13.64
N TYR A 24 2.30 0.22 -13.49
CA TYR A 24 2.96 -0.50 -14.58
C TYR A 24 2.19 -1.77 -15.00
N GLU A 25 1.66 -2.53 -14.04
CA GLU A 25 0.93 -3.78 -14.31
C GLU A 25 -0.59 -3.59 -14.46
N GLU A 26 -1.10 -2.38 -14.18
CA GLU A 26 -2.52 -2.00 -14.19
C GLU A 26 -3.42 -2.97 -13.40
N LYS A 27 -2.94 -3.41 -12.22
CA LYS A 27 -3.69 -4.32 -11.33
C LYS A 27 -3.25 -4.20 -9.88
N ILE A 28 -4.08 -4.77 -8.99
CA ILE A 28 -3.71 -5.05 -7.60
C ILE A 28 -2.66 -6.16 -7.58
N VAL A 29 -1.50 -5.86 -6.99
CA VAL A 29 -0.37 -6.79 -6.82
C VAL A 29 -0.25 -7.28 -5.38
N TYR A 30 -0.93 -6.63 -4.44
CA TYR A 30 -1.04 -7.04 -3.05
C TYR A 30 -2.37 -6.60 -2.44
N ASP A 31 -2.98 -7.45 -1.63
CA ASP A 31 -4.21 -7.20 -0.89
C ASP A 31 -4.16 -7.98 0.42
N GLY A 32 -3.93 -7.29 1.54
CA GLY A 32 -3.75 -7.91 2.85
C GLY A 32 -3.23 -6.95 3.91
N ASP A 33 -2.88 -7.48 5.07
CA ASP A 33 -2.34 -6.70 6.18
C ASP A 33 -0.90 -6.26 5.88
N TYR A 34 -0.52 -5.05 6.26
CA TYR A 34 0.82 -4.56 5.94
C TYR A 34 1.94 -5.41 6.58
N GLY A 35 1.72 -5.96 7.78
CA GLY A 35 2.70 -6.85 8.45
C GLY A 35 3.06 -8.11 7.66
N ASP A 36 2.20 -8.52 6.72
CA ASP A 36 2.41 -9.68 5.83
C ASP A 36 2.95 -9.29 4.44
N THR A 37 3.22 -8.00 4.21
CA THR A 37 3.69 -7.51 2.91
C THR A 37 5.07 -8.07 2.59
N PRO A 38 5.29 -8.60 1.38
CA PRO A 38 6.63 -9.00 0.94
C PRO A 38 7.64 -7.83 0.98
N GLU A 39 8.86 -8.09 1.48
CA GLU A 39 9.90 -7.08 1.70
C GLU A 39 10.22 -6.23 0.45
N HIS A 40 10.13 -6.82 -0.75
CA HIS A 40 10.40 -6.11 -2.01
C HIS A 40 9.40 -4.96 -2.28
N MET A 41 8.20 -4.99 -1.69
CA MET A 41 7.20 -3.95 -1.87
C MET A 41 7.45 -2.72 -1.00
N ASN A 42 8.25 -2.84 0.07
CA ASN A 42 8.54 -1.74 0.99
C ASN A 42 9.26 -0.57 0.33
N TYR A 43 10.00 -0.84 -0.74
CA TYR A 43 10.76 0.14 -1.51
C TYR A 43 9.99 0.70 -2.72
N ALA A 44 8.78 0.20 -3.00
CA ALA A 44 7.97 0.71 -4.09
C ALA A 44 7.60 2.17 -3.83
N GLU A 45 7.81 3.04 -4.83
CA GLU A 45 7.45 4.45 -4.73
C GLU A 45 5.95 4.65 -4.89
N VAL A 46 5.33 5.24 -3.88
CA VAL A 46 3.91 5.61 -3.88
C VAL A 46 3.71 6.76 -4.88
N SER A 47 2.91 6.51 -5.92
CA SER A 47 2.54 7.49 -6.95
C SER A 47 1.31 8.31 -6.54
N SER A 48 0.35 7.65 -5.89
CA SER A 48 -0.84 8.28 -5.31
C SER A 48 -1.44 7.38 -4.23
N ILE A 49 -2.31 7.95 -3.41
CA ILE A 49 -3.03 7.22 -2.37
C ILE A 49 -4.50 7.33 -2.70
N ASP A 50 -5.15 6.19 -2.88
CA ASP A 50 -6.58 6.11 -3.11
C ASP A 50 -7.33 5.63 -1.88
N ASN A 51 -8.47 6.29 -1.69
CA ASN A 51 -9.50 6.01 -0.68
C ASN A 51 -9.04 6.07 0.79
N VAL A 52 -8.83 7.29 1.28
CA VAL A 52 -8.52 7.58 2.69
C VAL A 52 -9.79 7.64 3.57
N TYR A 53 -11.01 7.66 3.00
CA TYR A 53 -12.24 7.88 3.81
C TYR A 53 -13.51 7.13 3.31
N ALA A 54 -13.84 6.07 4.08
CA ALA A 54 -15.17 5.67 4.59
C ALA A 54 -16.11 4.71 3.82
N ASP A 55 -15.83 4.27 2.60
CA ASP A 55 -16.67 3.26 1.92
C ASP A 55 -15.96 1.92 1.65
N ASN A 56 -14.62 1.89 1.65
CA ASN A 56 -13.84 0.67 1.40
C ASN A 56 -13.45 -0.11 2.67
N LYS A 57 -14.32 -0.13 3.70
CA LYS A 57 -14.13 -0.88 4.96
C LYS A 57 -12.82 -0.60 5.72
N GLY A 58 -12.19 0.55 5.49
CA GLY A 58 -10.91 0.92 6.11
C GLY A 58 -9.67 0.41 5.37
N VAL A 59 -9.83 -0.12 4.15
CA VAL A 59 -8.72 -0.50 3.27
C VAL A 59 -8.14 0.76 2.60
N ILE A 60 -6.83 0.92 2.71
CA ILE A 60 -6.07 1.98 2.04
C ILE A 60 -5.46 1.42 0.77
N CYS A 61 -5.68 2.06 -0.37
CA CYS A 61 -5.03 1.68 -1.61
C CYS A 61 -3.82 2.58 -1.87
N LEU A 62 -2.64 1.98 -1.97
CA LEU A 62 -1.42 2.64 -2.39
C LEU A 62 -1.20 2.34 -3.86
N ASN A 63 -1.26 3.37 -4.69
CA ASN A 63 -0.84 3.26 -6.08
C ASN A 63 0.68 3.44 -6.10
N VAL A 64 1.39 2.54 -6.76
CA VAL A 64 2.84 2.57 -6.91
C VAL A 64 3.23 2.48 -8.38
N TRP A 65 4.32 3.16 -8.75
CA TRP A 65 4.78 3.16 -10.14
C TRP A 65 5.10 1.75 -10.65
N LYS A 66 5.85 1.00 -9.85
CA LYS A 66 6.27 -0.37 -10.11
C LYS A 66 6.64 -1.05 -8.80
N VAL A 67 6.62 -2.36 -8.80
CA VAL A 67 7.13 -3.21 -7.73
C VAL A 67 8.32 -3.97 -8.32
N ASP A 68 9.46 -3.97 -7.62
CA ASP A 68 10.71 -4.59 -8.10
C ASP A 68 10.82 -6.08 -7.70
#